data_AF-A0A178JE57-F1
#
_entry.id   AF-A0A178JE57-F1
#
_cell.length_a   1.000
_cell.length_b   1.000
_cell.length_c   1.000
_cell.angle_alpha   90.00
_cell.angle_beta   90.00
_cell.angle_gamma   90.00
#
_symmetry.space_group_name_H-M   'P 1'
#
loop_
_entity.id
_entity.type
_entity.pdbx_description
1 polymer ?
#
loop_
_entity_poly.entity_id
_entity_poly.type
_entity_poly.pdbx_seq_one_letter_code
_entity_poly.pdbx_strand_id
1 'polypeptide(L)'
;MGNSQRGFTLLEVLIALLLIGIASLALIKLQVYTEQRSDFAVRSIEGLNLIENKLEWFRTRGADPNQSSVAVADFDLISSGSDSLHSYQLVWQISTPSAELSSSLKQITITAQWQDRLGEPHQLTLNTMIARDGEFISR
;
A
#
# COMPACT_ATOMS: atom_id res chain seq x y z
N MET A 1 -30.80 59.64 -25.34
CA MET A 1 -30.19 58.29 -25.28
C MET A 1 -30.57 57.68 -23.93
N GLY A 2 -31.50 56.73 -23.93
CA GLY A 2 -32.07 56.16 -22.70
C GLY A 2 -31.12 55.14 -22.08
N ASN A 3 -30.62 55.44 -20.89
CA ASN A 3 -29.80 54.54 -20.08
C ASN A 3 -30.73 53.58 -19.31
N SER A 4 -30.92 52.36 -19.80
CA SER A 4 -31.69 51.32 -19.10
C SER A 4 -30.75 50.49 -18.22
N GLN A 5 -30.35 51.04 -17.07
CA GLN A 5 -29.72 50.25 -16.01
C GLN A 5 -30.79 49.38 -15.34
N ARG A 6 -31.03 48.19 -15.91
CA ARG A 6 -31.84 47.15 -15.28
C ARG A 6 -30.98 46.48 -14.19
N GLY A 7 -31.30 46.74 -12.92
CA GLY A 7 -30.68 46.05 -11.79
C GLY A 7 -31.08 44.57 -11.73
N PHE A 8 -30.28 43.75 -11.04
CA PHE A 8 -30.57 42.34 -10.80
C PHE A 8 -31.86 42.17 -10.01
N THR A 9 -32.68 41.19 -10.42
CA THR A 9 -33.91 40.86 -9.67
C THR A 9 -33.57 40.02 -8.45
N LEU A 10 -34.34 40.14 -7.37
CA LEU A 10 -34.13 39.35 -6.15
C LEU A 10 -34.25 37.84 -6.42
N LEU A 11 -35.12 37.44 -7.35
CA LEU A 11 -35.25 36.06 -7.81
C LEU A 11 -33.95 35.54 -8.45
N GLU A 12 -33.30 36.36 -9.26
CA GLU A 12 -32.05 35.99 -9.93
C GLU A 12 -30.91 35.80 -8.93
N VAL A 13 -30.83 36.65 -7.90
CA VAL A 13 -29.88 36.48 -6.80
C VAL A 13 -30.15 35.19 -6.03
N LEU A 14 -31.42 34.85 -5.77
CA LEU A 14 -31.79 33.59 -5.11
C LEU A 14 -31.42 32.36 -5.95
N ILE A 15 -31.66 32.40 -7.26
CA ILE A 15 -31.28 31.31 -8.17
C ILE A 15 -29.75 31.18 -8.22
N ALA A 16 -29.01 32.29 -8.31
CA ALA A 16 -27.55 32.28 -8.28
C ALA A 16 -27.01 31.68 -6.98
N LEU A 17 -27.55 32.08 -5.83
CA LEU A 17 -27.18 31.53 -4.52
C LEU A 17 -27.48 30.02 -4.43
N LEU A 18 -28.63 29.57 -4.95
CA LEU A 18 -28.97 28.15 -5.02
C LEU A 18 -27.94 27.38 -5.86
N LEU A 19 -27.60 27.89 -7.05
CA LEU A 19 -26.62 27.25 -7.94
C LEU A 19 -25.22 27.19 -7.31
N ILE A 20 -24.77 28.25 -6.65
CA ILE A 20 -23.50 28.28 -5.91
C ILE A 20 -23.53 27.28 -4.75
N GLY A 21 -24.66 27.16 -4.05
CA GLY A 21 -24.84 26.17 -2.99
C GLY A 21 -24.66 24.74 -3.51
N ILE A 22 -25.34 24.39 -4.60
CA ILE A 22 -25.22 23.06 -5.22
C ILE A 22 -23.79 22.82 -5.74
N ALA A 23 -23.19 23.81 -6.40
CA ALA A 23 -21.82 23.71 -6.91
C ALA A 23 -20.79 23.51 -5.79
N SER A 24 -20.92 24.23 -4.68
CA SER A 24 -20.00 24.11 -3.54
C SER A 24 -20.11 22.73 -2.86
N LEU A 25 -21.33 22.20 -2.69
CA LEU A 25 -21.55 20.82 -2.20
C LEU A 25 -20.90 19.78 -3.11
N ALA A 26 -21.04 19.92 -4.42
CA ALA A 26 -20.41 19.03 -5.39
C ALA A 26 -18.87 19.09 -5.30
N LEU A 27 -18.32 20.28 -5.13
CA LEU A 27 -16.87 20.48 -5.00
C LEU A 27 -16.32 19.85 -3.71
N ILE A 28 -17.01 20.04 -2.57
CA ILE A 28 -16.62 19.45 -1.29
C ILE A 28 -16.57 17.93 -1.40
N LYS A 29 -17.59 17.32 -2.04
CA LYS A 29 -17.61 15.86 -2.25
C LYS A 29 -16.41 15.38 -3.07
N LEU A 30 -16.05 16.11 -4.12
CA LEU A 30 -14.89 15.78 -4.95
C LEU A 30 -13.57 15.92 -4.17
N GLN A 31 -13.45 16.97 -3.35
CA GLN A 31 -12.27 17.19 -2.52
C GLN A 31 -12.06 16.04 -1.53
N VAL A 32 -13.11 15.67 -0.77
CA VAL A 32 -13.05 14.56 0.18
C VAL A 32 -12.67 13.25 -0.52
N TYR A 33 -13.26 12.98 -1.68
CA TYR A 33 -12.95 11.78 -2.46
C TYR A 33 -11.49 11.75 -2.93
N THR A 34 -10.96 12.90 -3.34
CA THR A 34 -9.57 13.02 -3.79
C THR A 34 -8.60 12.83 -2.63
N GLU A 35 -8.91 13.40 -1.46
CA GLU A 35 -8.13 13.22 -0.23
C GLU A 35 -8.09 11.74 0.18
N GLN A 36 -9.23 11.04 0.18
CA GLN A 36 -9.27 9.61 0.49
C GLN A 36 -8.41 8.77 -0.47
N ARG A 37 -8.51 9.05 -1.77
CA ARG A 37 -7.70 8.33 -2.78
C ARG A 37 -6.21 8.64 -2.65
N SER A 38 -5.87 9.90 -2.36
CA SER A 38 -4.49 10.31 -2.13
C SER A 38 -3.91 9.62 -0.90
N ASP A 39 -4.64 9.62 0.22
CA ASP A 39 -4.24 8.95 1.45
C ASP A 39 -4.04 7.44 1.23
N PHE A 40 -4.95 6.78 0.50
CA PHE A 40 -4.79 5.37 0.12
C PHE A 40 -3.52 5.14 -0.72
N ALA A 41 -3.26 6.00 -1.72
CA ALA A 41 -2.09 5.86 -2.57
C ALA A 41 -0.77 6.02 -1.79
N VAL A 42 -0.69 7.03 -0.92
CA VAL A 42 0.49 7.25 -0.05
C VAL A 42 0.72 6.05 0.86
N ARG A 43 -0.33 5.58 1.54
CA ARG A 43 -0.21 4.43 2.44
C ARG A 43 0.11 3.13 1.73
N SER A 44 -0.39 2.96 0.50
CA SER A 44 -0.06 1.81 -0.33
C SER A 44 1.42 1.78 -0.71
N ILE A 45 2.01 2.94 -1.00
CA ILE A 45 3.45 3.05 -1.30
C ILE A 45 4.28 2.72 -0.06
N GLU A 46 3.92 3.25 1.10
CA GLU A 46 4.59 2.92 2.38
C GLU A 46 4.47 1.43 2.71
N GLY A 47 3.27 0.87 2.64
CA GLY A 47 3.03 -0.55 2.87
C GLY A 47 3.79 -1.44 1.88
N LEU A 48 3.86 -1.04 0.61
CA LEU A 48 4.66 -1.72 -0.40
C LEU A 48 6.15 -1.67 -0.07
N ASN A 49 6.68 -0.52 0.35
CA ASN A 49 8.08 -0.40 0.78
C ASN A 49 8.40 -1.35 1.94
N LEU A 50 7.49 -1.48 2.92
CA LEU A 50 7.65 -2.45 4.01
C LEU A 50 7.69 -3.89 3.51
N ILE A 51 6.81 -4.23 2.57
CA ILE A 51 6.79 -5.55 1.91
C ILE A 51 8.10 -5.78 1.14
N GLU A 52 8.57 -4.78 0.38
CA GLU A 52 9.79 -4.84 -0.42
C GLU A 52 11.03 -5.02 0.45
N ASN A 53 11.16 -4.28 1.55
CA ASN A 53 12.26 -4.45 2.50
C ASN A 53 12.28 -5.87 3.09
N LYS A 54 11.11 -6.43 3.42
CA LYS A 54 11.02 -7.81 3.91
C LYS A 54 11.36 -8.82 2.81
N LEU A 55 10.96 -8.55 1.58
CA LEU A 55 11.30 -9.37 0.42
C LEU A 55 12.80 -9.33 0.13
N GLU A 56 13.44 -8.17 0.23
CA GLU A 56 14.87 -8.01 0.08
C GLU A 56 15.61 -8.81 1.15
N TRP A 57 15.16 -8.77 2.40
CA TRP A 57 15.70 -9.64 3.45
C TRP A 57 15.59 -11.12 3.07
N PHE A 58 14.43 -11.59 2.58
CA PHE A 58 14.29 -12.96 2.07
C PHE A 58 15.20 -13.27 0.86
N ARG A 59 15.64 -12.27 0.10
CA ARG A 59 16.59 -12.45 -1.01
C ARG A 59 18.05 -12.54 -0.55
N THR A 60 18.39 -12.08 0.66
CA THR A 60 19.76 -12.26 1.21
C THR A 60 20.13 -13.72 1.46
N ARG A 61 19.15 -14.63 1.45
CA ARG A 61 19.37 -16.06 1.62
C ARG A 61 20.47 -16.58 0.68
N GLY A 62 21.45 -17.27 1.24
CA GLY A 62 22.62 -17.77 0.50
C GLY A 62 23.87 -16.86 0.54
N ALA A 63 23.77 -15.64 1.12
CA ALA A 63 24.94 -14.84 1.44
C ALA A 63 25.72 -15.46 2.62
N ASP A 64 27.05 -15.33 2.63
CA ASP A 64 27.85 -15.78 3.76
C ASP A 64 27.60 -14.86 4.96
N PRO A 65 27.05 -15.39 6.08
CA PRO A 65 26.79 -14.59 7.28
C PRO A 65 28.06 -14.01 7.91
N ASN A 66 29.24 -14.57 7.63
CA ASN A 66 30.52 -14.06 8.12
C ASN A 66 31.07 -12.89 7.28
N GLN A 67 30.56 -12.72 6.06
CA GLN A 67 30.97 -11.65 5.12
C GLN A 67 29.91 -10.56 4.98
N SER A 68 28.74 -10.73 5.62
CA SER A 68 27.61 -9.82 5.51
C SER A 68 27.51 -8.93 6.75
N SER A 69 27.39 -7.61 6.53
CA SER A 69 27.14 -6.64 7.62
C SER A 69 25.67 -6.60 8.08
N VAL A 70 24.79 -7.41 7.46
CA VAL A 70 23.35 -7.50 7.71
C VAL A 70 23.00 -8.95 8.04
N ALA A 71 22.03 -9.15 8.93
CA ALA A 71 21.54 -10.48 9.28
C ALA A 71 20.97 -11.20 8.05
N VAL A 72 21.66 -12.23 7.60
CA VAL A 72 21.29 -13.02 6.43
C VAL A 72 20.10 -13.92 6.76
N ALA A 73 19.13 -14.02 5.85
CA ALA A 73 18.02 -14.95 5.98
C ALA A 73 18.49 -16.39 5.74
N ASP A 74 18.37 -17.27 6.74
CA ASP A 74 18.60 -18.70 6.55
C ASP A 74 17.35 -19.35 5.94
N PHE A 75 17.49 -19.94 4.75
CA PHE A 75 16.38 -20.58 4.02
C PHE A 75 15.65 -21.63 4.86
N ASP A 76 16.37 -22.39 5.69
CA ASP A 76 15.77 -23.45 6.51
C ASP A 76 15.00 -22.89 7.70
N LEU A 77 15.42 -21.75 8.24
CA LEU A 77 14.79 -21.09 9.40
C LEU A 77 13.67 -20.10 9.01
N ILE A 78 13.53 -19.76 7.72
CA ILE A 78 12.43 -18.93 7.23
C ILE A 78 11.08 -19.59 7.57
N SER A 79 10.31 -18.92 8.42
CA SER A 79 8.99 -19.31 8.92
C SER A 79 8.01 -18.14 8.92
N SER A 80 6.71 -18.46 8.91
CA SER A 80 5.62 -17.48 8.92
C SER A 80 5.67 -16.63 10.19
N GLY A 81 5.29 -15.36 10.08
CA GLY A 81 5.35 -14.44 11.21
C GLY A 81 4.63 -13.12 10.93
N SER A 82 4.71 -12.22 11.90
CA SER A 82 4.13 -10.89 11.80
C SER A 82 4.94 -9.87 12.57
N ASP A 83 5.06 -8.67 12.02
CA ASP A 83 5.68 -7.50 12.65
C ASP A 83 4.66 -6.36 12.74
N SER A 84 4.55 -5.73 13.91
CA SER A 84 3.79 -4.50 14.09
C SER A 84 4.71 -3.28 13.93
N LEU A 85 4.46 -2.50 12.89
CA LEU A 85 5.27 -1.36 12.48
C LEU A 85 4.42 -0.09 12.52
N HIS A 86 4.43 0.60 13.66
CA HIS A 86 3.69 1.83 13.90
C HIS A 86 2.18 1.71 13.57
N SER A 87 1.79 2.12 12.36
CA SER A 87 0.41 2.08 11.84
C SER A 87 0.12 0.92 10.90
N TYR A 88 1.12 0.07 10.64
CA TYR A 88 1.02 -1.09 9.78
C TYR A 88 1.21 -2.37 10.58
N GLN A 89 0.49 -3.41 10.17
CA GLN A 89 0.71 -4.78 10.58
C GLN A 89 1.19 -5.55 9.34
N LEU A 90 2.45 -5.97 9.36
CA LEU A 90 3.03 -6.78 8.30
C LEU A 90 2.92 -8.26 8.71
N VAL A 91 2.33 -9.09 7.86
CA VAL A 91 2.18 -10.53 8.08
C VAL A 91 2.76 -11.26 6.89
N TRP A 92 3.62 -12.25 7.10
CA TRP A 92 4.09 -13.10 6.03
C TRP A 92 3.79 -14.56 6.32
N GLN A 93 3.34 -15.26 5.29
CA GLN A 93 3.00 -16.66 5.33
C GLN A 93 3.88 -17.40 4.34
N ILE A 94 4.55 -18.45 4.83
CA ILE A 94 5.32 -19.36 4.00
C ILE A 94 4.54 -20.64 3.79
N SER A 95 4.37 -21.01 2.53
CA SER A 95 3.80 -22.27 2.10
C SER A 95 4.75 -22.96 1.12
N THR A 96 4.61 -24.26 0.96
CA THR A 96 5.36 -25.04 -0.03
C THR A 96 4.41 -25.47 -1.13
N PRO A 97 4.68 -25.14 -2.42
CA PRO A 97 3.75 -25.45 -3.51
C PRO A 97 3.59 -26.96 -3.74
N SER A 98 4.58 -27.78 -3.39
CA SER A 98 4.47 -29.23 -3.33
C SER A 98 5.40 -29.81 -2.26
N ALA A 99 5.06 -30.99 -1.71
CA ALA A 99 5.86 -31.66 -0.68
C ALA A 99 7.27 -32.03 -1.18
N GLU A 100 7.39 -32.38 -2.47
CA GLU A 100 8.66 -32.75 -3.12
C GLU A 100 9.61 -31.57 -3.30
N LEU A 101 9.08 -30.35 -3.47
CA LEU A 101 9.86 -29.12 -3.60
C LEU A 101 10.00 -28.35 -2.28
N SER A 102 9.51 -28.89 -1.16
CA SER A 102 9.54 -28.22 0.15
C SER A 102 10.96 -27.86 0.62
N SER A 103 11.96 -28.64 0.19
CA SER A 103 13.38 -28.41 0.50
C SER A 103 14.04 -27.39 -0.42
N SER A 104 13.48 -27.10 -1.60
CA SER A 104 14.12 -26.28 -2.64
C SER A 104 13.33 -25.03 -3.02
N LEU A 105 12.03 -24.95 -2.69
CA LEU A 105 11.14 -23.87 -3.08
C LEU A 105 10.14 -23.56 -1.96
N LYS A 106 10.11 -22.29 -1.54
CA LYS A 106 9.12 -21.75 -0.61
C LYS A 106 8.33 -20.65 -1.30
N GLN A 107 7.01 -20.71 -1.23
CA GLN A 107 6.13 -19.63 -1.62
C GLN A 107 5.91 -18.72 -0.41
N ILE A 108 6.07 -17.41 -0.61
CA ILE A 108 5.89 -16.39 0.43
C ILE A 108 4.76 -15.47 0.00
N THR A 109 3.77 -15.34 0.88
CA THR A 109 2.69 -14.36 0.79
C THR A 109 2.90 -13.32 1.88
N ILE A 110 3.24 -12.10 1.50
CA ILE A 110 3.46 -10.98 2.43
C ILE A 110 2.29 -10.02 2.31
N THR A 111 1.66 -9.71 3.43
CA THR A 111 0.50 -8.82 3.52
C THR A 111 0.81 -7.67 4.47
N ALA A 112 0.71 -6.43 3.99
CA ALA A 112 0.71 -5.23 4.82
C ALA A 112 -0.73 -4.79 5.06
N GLN A 113 -1.10 -4.59 6.32
CA GLN A 113 -2.44 -4.18 6.74
C GLN A 113 -2.36 -2.86 7.48
N TRP A 114 -3.30 -1.96 7.23
CA TRP A 114 -3.41 -0.69 7.95
C TRP A 114 -4.88 -0.28 8.05
N GLN A 115 -5.16 0.68 8.94
CA GLN A 115 -6.46 1.36 8.98
C GLN A 115 -6.29 2.77 8.40
N ASP A 116 -7.26 3.21 7.61
CA ASP A 116 -7.29 4.60 7.16
C ASP A 116 -7.74 5.55 8.29
N ARG A 117 -7.82 6.85 7.97
CA ARG A 117 -8.21 7.89 8.94
C ARG A 117 -9.68 7.80 9.37
N LEU A 118 -10.50 7.05 8.64
CA LEU A 118 -11.91 6.82 8.93
C LEU A 118 -12.13 5.49 9.68
N GLY A 119 -11.05 4.73 9.93
CA GLY A 119 -11.09 3.44 10.61
C GLY A 119 -11.36 2.25 9.70
N GLU A 120 -11.40 2.46 8.38
CA GLU A 120 -11.61 1.35 7.44
C GLU A 120 -10.30 0.55 7.26
N PRO A 121 -10.36 -0.79 7.38
CA PRO A 121 -9.19 -1.63 7.19
C PRO A 121 -8.85 -1.76 5.71
N HIS A 122 -7.58 -1.56 5.37
CA HIS A 122 -7.01 -1.76 4.06
C HIS A 122 -5.86 -2.76 4.14
N GLN A 123 -5.61 -3.47 3.04
CA GLN A 123 -4.50 -4.39 2.95
C GLN A 123 -3.92 -4.47 1.54
N LEU A 124 -2.63 -4.74 1.47
CA LEU A 124 -1.89 -5.01 0.25
C LEU A 124 -1.18 -6.35 0.42
N THR A 125 -1.28 -7.22 -0.58
CA THR A 125 -0.67 -8.55 -0.57
C THR A 125 0.25 -8.73 -1.77
N LEU A 126 1.46 -9.22 -1.52
CA LEU A 126 2.42 -9.64 -2.51
C LEU A 126 2.67 -11.14 -2.38
N ASN A 127 2.57 -11.86 -3.49
CA ASN A 127 2.91 -13.27 -3.59
C ASN A 127 4.21 -13.43 -4.37
N THR A 128 5.14 -14.18 -3.81
CA THR A 128 6.41 -14.49 -4.45
C THR A 128 6.82 -15.94 -4.18
N MET A 129 7.80 -16.42 -4.93
CA MET A 129 8.42 -17.72 -4.69
C MET A 129 9.93 -17.54 -4.57
N ILE A 130 10.51 -18.24 -3.62
CA ILE A 130 11.93 -18.22 -3.34
C ILE A 130 12.50 -19.64 -3.43
N ALA A 131 13.45 -19.84 -4.32
CA ALA A 131 14.22 -21.08 -4.40
C ALA A 131 15.41 -21.06 -3.42
N ARG A 132 15.87 -22.23 -2.97
CA ARG A 132 17.09 -22.37 -2.15
C ARG A 132 18.33 -21.86 -2.90
N ASP A 133 18.51 -22.31 -4.14
CA ASP A 133 19.72 -22.06 -4.95
C ASP A 133 19.45 -21.06 -6.08
N GLY A 134 19.05 -19.84 -5.71
CA GLY A 134 18.76 -18.76 -6.66
C GLY A 134 19.86 -17.72 -6.75
N GLU A 135 20.71 -17.83 -7.78
CA GLU A 135 21.54 -16.78 -8.42
C GLU A 135 22.95 -16.44 -7.91
N PHE A 136 23.49 -17.01 -6.83
CA PHE A 136 24.93 -16.83 -6.49
C PHE A 136 25.79 -18.05 -6.80
N ILE A 137 25.81 -18.48 -8.05
CA ILE A 137 26.90 -19.32 -8.55
C ILE A 137 27.93 -18.38 -9.19
N SER A 138 28.69 -17.64 -8.37
CA SER A 138 29.95 -17.09 -8.86
C SER A 138 30.97 -18.22 -8.89
N ARG A 139 31.59 -18.39 -10.06
CA ARG A 139 32.73 -19.28 -10.31
C ARG A 139 33.84 -19.13 -9.28
#